data_AF-A0A1G9Y188-F1
#
_entry.id   AF-A0A1G9Y188-F1
#
_cell.length_a   1.000
_cell.length_b   1.000
_cell.length_c   1.000
_cell.angle_alpha   90.00
_cell.angle_beta   90.00
_cell.angle_gamma   90.00
#
_symmetry.space_group_name_H-M   'P 1'
#
loop_
_entity.id
_entity.type
_entity.pdbx_description
1 polymer ?
#
loop_
_entity_poly.entity_id
_entity_poly.type
_entity_poly.pdbx_seq_one_letter_code
_entity_poly.pdbx_strand_id
1 'polypeptide(L)'
;MNLPSSALVSIVIPVYNGSNYLAEAIDSALAQTYPHVEVVVVNDGSSDDGRTEQVALSYGDRIRYYKKENGGVASALNYGIEKMAGDYFSWLSHDDLYMADKVARQMQALAGAASPRTIIYSNYAVFSDDPGSAVSVALKGVPPQAFRYWLTVENALHGCALLIPKAAFAECGTFDLTLRTTQDYDLWFRMAASFSFVHIPDTLVKARSHAQQDSLKMGAIVLQECNALLSGFTVKLGEAELRDASGEPVPLAYARIASSMWQRGFFQAAMVASRLGLGALAGLPLRVKARVLARLALGPLTYCVLHPLRRLLPARARGIIRRVFSGAARVRPPPAETVQGLALKEKFSEVYAKNIFGGGKSRSGEGSDMVQTAVIRREIPRLLKSLDIKTFLDAPCGDWYWMRHVDLPVERYVGVDIVEGLIAKNQSEFGNEKVSFQCLNLASSELPAADLIFSRDCLVHLSFADAQKIIANFKRSGAKYLLTTTFTERKVNEDLGTGFWRPLNKQLPPFNFPPPQLLINEGCTEGNNMFTDKCLGLWKLEDIELAQA
;
A
#
# COMPACT_ATOMS: atom_id res chain seq x y z
N MET A 1 20.83 35.04 5.01
CA MET A 1 20.52 34.99 6.46
C MET A 1 21.00 33.65 6.96
N ASN A 2 22.02 33.62 7.82
CA ASN A 2 22.47 32.37 8.44
C ASN A 2 21.40 31.97 9.45
N LEU A 3 20.68 30.89 9.19
CA LEU A 3 19.88 30.25 10.23
C LEU A 3 20.84 29.85 11.33
N PRO A 4 20.69 30.40 12.55
CA PRO A 4 21.63 30.09 13.61
C PRO A 4 21.52 28.59 13.87
N SER A 5 22.66 27.93 14.02
CA SER A 5 22.78 26.52 14.41
C SER A 5 22.13 26.19 15.78
N SER A 6 21.40 27.14 16.38
CA SER A 6 20.70 27.09 17.65
C SER A 6 19.18 27.13 17.52
N ALA A 7 18.61 27.16 16.30
CA ALA A 7 17.16 27.20 16.12
C ALA A 7 16.51 25.93 16.67
N LEU A 8 15.47 26.08 17.48
CA LEU A 8 14.83 24.95 18.16
C LEU A 8 13.80 24.28 17.24
N VAL A 9 13.83 22.95 17.15
CA VAL A 9 12.85 22.16 16.39
C VAL A 9 11.93 21.42 17.35
N SER A 10 10.63 21.68 17.27
CA SER A 10 9.63 20.93 18.04
C SER A 10 9.14 19.74 17.23
N ILE A 11 9.48 18.54 17.68
CA ILE A 11 8.95 17.29 17.17
C ILE A 11 7.64 17.00 17.88
N VAL A 12 6.52 17.13 17.17
CA VAL A 12 5.17 16.95 17.72
C VAL A 12 4.66 15.56 17.36
N ILE A 13 4.31 14.79 18.39
CA ILE A 13 3.80 13.42 18.29
C ILE A 13 2.33 13.36 18.74
N PRO A 14 1.36 13.39 17.82
CA PRO A 14 -0.03 13.10 18.16
C PRO A 14 -0.21 11.59 18.39
N VAL A 15 -0.91 11.21 19.45
CA VAL A 15 -1.18 9.81 19.76
C VAL A 15 -2.61 9.58 20.26
N TYR A 16 -3.24 8.52 19.76
CA TYR A 16 -4.51 8.00 20.24
C TYR A 16 -4.45 6.47 20.21
N ASN A 17 -4.58 5.82 21.37
CA ASN A 17 -4.49 4.36 21.52
C ASN A 17 -3.21 3.75 20.90
N GLY A 18 -2.07 4.44 21.10
CA GLY A 18 -0.79 4.15 20.44
C GLY A 18 0.24 3.42 21.29
N SER A 19 -0.18 2.74 22.36
CA SER A 19 0.73 2.02 23.29
C SER A 19 1.61 0.94 22.64
N ASN A 20 1.25 0.50 21.44
CA ASN A 20 1.98 -0.46 20.62
C ASN A 20 3.26 0.10 19.97
N TYR A 21 3.32 1.38 19.60
CA TYR A 21 4.43 1.95 18.83
C TYR A 21 5.00 3.26 19.40
N LEU A 22 4.28 3.91 20.33
CA LEU A 22 4.65 5.23 20.83
C LEU A 22 6.08 5.29 21.40
N ALA A 23 6.55 4.23 22.07
CA ALA A 23 7.90 4.18 22.61
C ALA A 23 8.96 4.29 21.50
N GLU A 24 8.81 3.52 20.40
CA GLU A 24 9.76 3.57 19.27
C GLU A 24 9.77 4.95 18.61
N ALA A 25 8.59 5.58 18.47
CA ALA A 25 8.48 6.93 17.92
C ALA A 25 9.21 7.96 18.81
N ILE A 26 8.97 7.96 20.12
CA ILE A 26 9.65 8.85 21.07
C ILE A 26 11.16 8.62 21.06
N ASP A 27 11.61 7.36 21.09
CA ASP A 27 13.03 7.01 21.04
C ASP A 27 13.70 7.56 19.77
N SER A 28 13.06 7.44 18.61
CA SER A 28 13.57 7.97 17.34
C SER A 28 13.65 9.50 17.30
N ALA A 29 12.73 10.19 18.00
CA ALA A 29 12.71 11.64 18.13
C ALA A 29 13.78 12.16 19.09
N LEU A 30 14.04 11.44 20.19
CA LEU A 30 15.09 11.79 21.15
C LEU A 30 16.50 11.46 20.63
N ALA A 31 16.63 10.48 19.73
CA ALA A 31 17.90 10.07 19.14
C ALA A 31 18.38 10.97 17.98
N GLN A 32 17.77 12.14 17.77
CA GLN A 32 18.19 13.05 16.71
C GLN A 32 19.61 13.58 16.93
N THR A 33 20.41 13.62 15.87
CA THR A 33 21.79 14.15 15.93
C THR A 33 21.83 15.68 15.99
N TYR A 34 20.72 16.36 15.67
CA TYR A 34 20.59 17.80 15.87
C TYR A 34 20.29 18.10 17.35
N PRO A 35 21.12 18.90 18.04
CA PRO A 35 21.07 19.01 19.50
C PRO A 35 19.92 19.88 20.03
N HIS A 36 19.30 20.72 19.18
CA HIS A 36 18.25 21.66 19.60
C HIS A 36 16.87 21.15 19.20
N VAL A 37 16.46 20.05 19.82
CA VAL A 37 15.12 19.48 19.66
C VAL A 37 14.35 19.50 20.97
N GLU A 38 13.03 19.70 20.89
CA GLU A 38 12.10 19.31 21.95
C GLU A 38 11.11 18.29 21.40
N VAL A 39 10.69 17.34 22.24
CA VAL A 39 9.68 16.34 21.87
C VAL A 39 8.40 16.63 22.63
N VAL A 40 7.32 16.91 21.89
CA VAL A 40 6.00 17.24 22.43
C VAL A 40 5.04 16.11 22.09
N VAL A 41 4.60 15.35 23.09
CA VAL A 41 3.63 14.26 22.91
C VAL A 41 2.24 14.76 23.30
N VAL A 42 1.30 14.68 22.37
CA VAL A 42 -0.11 15.06 22.60
C VAL A 42 -0.97 13.81 22.54
N ASN A 43 -1.40 13.33 23.70
CA ASN A 43 -2.38 12.26 23.81
C ASN A 43 -3.79 12.82 23.61
N ASP A 44 -4.39 12.45 22.48
CA ASP A 44 -5.70 12.90 22.03
C ASP A 44 -6.83 12.06 22.64
N GLY A 45 -6.80 11.90 23.96
CA GLY A 45 -7.86 11.25 24.72
C GLY A 45 -7.92 9.74 24.54
N SER A 46 -6.76 9.06 24.53
CA SER A 46 -6.68 7.60 24.43
C SER A 46 -7.58 6.89 25.45
N SER A 47 -8.27 5.86 24.98
CA SER A 47 -9.24 5.04 25.71
C SER A 47 -8.72 3.61 25.93
N ASP A 48 -7.41 3.43 26.13
CA ASP A 48 -6.73 2.14 26.17
C ASP A 48 -6.31 1.74 27.60
N ASP A 49 -7.15 2.06 28.58
CA ASP A 49 -6.93 1.82 30.02
C ASP A 49 -5.63 2.43 30.55
N GLY A 50 -5.25 3.59 29.99
CA GLY A 50 -4.07 4.36 30.41
C GLY A 50 -2.74 3.82 29.88
N ARG A 51 -2.73 2.75 29.06
CA ARG A 51 -1.48 2.17 28.53
C ARG A 51 -0.68 3.17 27.70
N THR A 52 -1.33 3.95 26.83
CA THR A 52 -0.65 4.99 26.03
C THR A 52 -0.03 6.07 26.93
N GLU A 53 -0.76 6.49 27.96
CA GLU A 53 -0.30 7.49 28.93
C GLU A 53 0.89 6.98 29.76
N GLN A 54 0.84 5.72 30.22
CA GLN A 54 1.94 5.08 30.94
C GLN A 54 3.24 5.06 30.12
N VAL A 55 3.16 4.72 28.83
CA VAL A 55 4.32 4.76 27.93
C VAL A 55 4.90 6.17 27.87
N ALA A 56 4.08 7.19 27.61
CA ALA A 56 4.55 8.57 27.52
C ALA A 56 5.19 9.05 28.84
N LEU A 57 4.51 8.85 29.97
CA LEU A 57 4.99 9.30 31.29
C LEU A 57 6.28 8.61 31.73
N SER A 58 6.59 7.41 31.22
CA SER A 58 7.86 6.72 31.48
C SER A 58 9.10 7.48 30.99
N TYR A 59 8.93 8.43 30.07
CA TYR A 59 10.03 9.25 29.56
C TYR A 59 10.41 10.43 30.46
N GLY A 60 9.56 10.79 31.43
CA GLY A 60 9.78 11.89 32.35
C GLY A 60 10.05 13.22 31.63
N ASP A 61 11.01 13.99 32.14
CA ASP A 61 11.35 15.33 31.63
C ASP A 61 12.03 15.33 30.25
N ARG A 62 12.29 14.16 29.65
CA ARG A 62 12.82 14.06 28.29
C ARG A 62 11.79 14.46 27.23
N ILE A 63 10.50 14.42 27.58
CA ILE A 63 9.41 14.85 26.70
C ILE A 63 8.51 15.86 27.41
N ARG A 64 7.76 16.63 26.63
CA ARG A 64 6.64 17.44 27.12
C ARG A 64 5.34 16.72 26.79
N TYR A 65 4.70 16.15 27.79
CA TYR A 65 3.47 15.40 27.63
C TYR A 65 2.24 16.27 27.89
N TYR A 66 1.25 16.17 27.01
CA TYR A 66 -0.07 16.78 27.19
C TYR A 66 -1.17 15.77 26.88
N LYS A 67 -2.27 15.86 27.63
CA LYS A 67 -3.49 15.09 27.42
C LYS A 67 -4.67 16.04 27.19
N LYS A 68 -5.51 15.71 26.23
CA LYS A 68 -6.76 16.43 25.91
C LYS A 68 -7.87 15.45 25.59
N GLU A 69 -9.10 15.94 25.49
CA GLU A 69 -10.22 15.15 24.96
C GLU A 69 -10.01 14.85 23.46
N ASN A 70 -10.48 13.69 22.99
CA ASN A 70 -10.28 13.24 21.61
C ASN A 70 -10.96 14.19 20.61
N GLY A 71 -10.16 14.76 19.70
CA GLY A 71 -10.64 15.59 18.59
C GLY A 71 -10.19 15.11 17.21
N GLY A 72 -9.45 14.00 17.14
CA GLY A 72 -8.75 13.52 15.95
C GLY A 72 -7.36 14.14 15.77
N VAL A 73 -6.59 13.55 14.86
CA VAL A 73 -5.18 13.91 14.61
C VAL A 73 -4.96 15.40 14.35
N ALA A 74 -5.84 16.07 13.60
CA ALA A 74 -5.77 17.51 13.34
C ALA A 74 -5.86 18.33 14.64
N SER A 75 -6.73 17.92 15.57
CA SER A 75 -6.91 18.56 16.87
C SER A 75 -5.68 18.39 17.75
N ALA A 76 -5.11 17.18 17.77
CA ALA A 76 -3.88 16.88 18.49
C ALA A 76 -2.67 17.66 17.95
N LEU A 77 -2.52 17.73 16.62
CA LEU A 77 -1.47 18.50 15.96
C LEU A 77 -1.60 20.00 16.23
N ASN A 78 -2.81 20.56 16.14
CA ASN A 78 -3.06 21.97 16.46
C ASN A 78 -2.71 22.29 17.92
N TYR A 79 -3.07 21.40 18.85
CA TYR A 79 -2.70 21.57 20.25
C TYR A 79 -1.17 21.50 20.43
N GLY A 80 -0.49 20.60 19.71
CA GLY A 80 0.97 20.56 19.69
C GLY A 80 1.60 21.84 19.13
N ILE A 81 1.06 22.41 18.06
CA ILE A 81 1.49 23.70 17.49
C ILE A 81 1.30 24.84 18.51
N GLU A 82 0.23 24.81 19.30
CA GLU A 82 0.02 25.79 20.37
C GLU A 82 1.08 25.67 21.48
N LYS A 83 1.50 24.45 21.82
CA LYS A 83 2.46 24.18 22.92
C LYS A 83 3.93 24.24 22.50
N MET A 84 4.22 24.25 21.20
CA MET A 84 5.58 24.22 20.68
C MET A 84 6.36 25.50 21.07
N ALA A 85 7.58 25.34 21.56
CA ALA A 85 8.51 26.43 21.84
C ALA A 85 9.46 26.71 20.64
N GLY A 86 9.70 25.71 19.80
CA GLY A 86 10.62 25.76 18.67
C GLY A 86 10.24 26.72 17.55
N ASP A 87 11.26 27.12 16.79
CA ASP A 87 11.14 27.94 15.58
C ASP A 87 10.61 27.14 14.39
N TYR A 88 10.76 25.81 14.44
CA TYR A 88 10.33 24.87 13.43
C TYR A 88 9.48 23.76 14.01
N PHE A 89 8.47 23.35 13.25
CA PHE A 89 7.59 22.24 13.53
C PHE A 89 7.99 21.04 12.67
N SER A 90 8.00 19.86 13.31
CA SER A 90 8.20 18.57 12.66
C SER A 90 7.17 17.58 13.22
N TRP A 91 6.28 17.07 12.38
CA TRP A 91 5.30 16.06 12.80
C TRP A 91 5.92 14.66 12.79
N LEU A 92 5.77 13.89 13.87
CA LEU A 92 6.03 12.45 13.88
C LEU A 92 4.77 11.69 14.35
N SER A 93 4.14 10.89 13.48
CA SER A 93 3.06 9.99 13.91
C SER A 93 3.58 8.96 14.90
N HIS A 94 2.75 8.58 15.88
CA HIS A 94 3.14 7.65 16.95
C HIS A 94 3.54 6.24 16.47
N ASP A 95 3.19 5.88 15.23
CA ASP A 95 3.47 4.61 14.58
C ASP A 95 4.68 4.65 13.63
N ASP A 96 5.24 5.83 13.36
CA ASP A 96 6.36 6.05 12.44
C ASP A 96 7.69 6.24 13.17
N LEU A 97 8.79 6.25 12.41
CA LEU A 97 10.15 6.47 12.93
C LEU A 97 10.90 7.54 12.13
N TYR A 98 11.66 8.37 12.84
CA TYR A 98 12.65 9.24 12.21
C TYR A 98 13.98 8.51 12.00
N MET A 99 14.67 8.86 10.91
CA MET A 99 16.11 8.61 10.80
C MET A 99 16.84 9.53 11.78
N ALA A 100 17.92 9.05 12.40
CA ALA A 100 18.66 9.78 13.44
C ALA A 100 19.18 11.14 12.96
N ASP A 101 19.46 11.31 11.67
CA ASP A 101 19.96 12.55 11.08
C ASP A 101 18.88 13.40 10.40
N LYS A 102 17.58 13.06 10.51
CA LYS A 102 16.49 13.78 9.83
C LYS A 102 16.55 15.28 10.08
N VAL A 103 16.49 15.71 11.33
CA VAL A 103 16.41 17.12 11.68
C VAL A 103 17.71 17.83 11.25
N ALA A 104 18.87 17.22 11.47
CA ALA A 104 20.16 17.80 11.08
C ALA A 104 20.24 18.04 9.56
N ARG A 105 19.81 17.08 8.74
CA ARG A 105 19.78 17.18 7.27
C ARG A 105 18.83 18.25 6.79
N GLN A 106 17.63 18.34 7.37
CA GLN A 106 16.65 19.35 7.00
C GLN A 106 17.08 20.76 7.41
N MET A 107 17.67 20.92 8.60
CA MET A 107 18.23 22.21 9.05
C MET A 107 19.42 22.64 8.17
N GLN A 108 20.29 21.70 7.78
CA GLN A 108 21.39 21.97 6.85
C GLN A 108 20.87 22.45 5.49
N ALA A 109 19.86 21.76 4.93
CA ALA A 109 19.24 22.16 3.67
C ALA A 109 18.59 23.54 3.76
N LEU A 110 17.96 23.85 4.89
CA LEU A 110 17.34 25.14 5.14
C LEU A 110 18.37 26.27 5.28
N ALA A 111 19.53 26.01 5.90
CA ALA A 111 20.63 26.99 5.96
C ALA A 111 21.18 27.36 4.57
N GLY A 112 21.11 26.44 3.61
CA GLY A 112 21.42 26.68 2.20
C GLY A 112 20.28 27.32 1.39
N ALA A 113 19.08 27.47 1.97
CA ALA A 113 17.94 28.02 1.27
C ALA A 113 18.04 29.55 1.12
N ALA A 114 17.50 30.07 0.01
CA ALA A 114 17.52 31.50 -0.29
C ALA A 114 16.62 32.34 0.64
N SER A 115 15.68 31.72 1.34
CA SER A 115 14.65 32.41 2.11
C SER A 115 14.32 31.68 3.43
N PRO A 116 14.04 32.40 4.52
CA PRO A 116 13.48 31.81 5.74
C PRO A 116 12.04 31.31 5.53
N ARG A 117 11.38 31.67 4.42
CA ARG A 117 10.05 31.20 4.02
C ARG A 117 10.14 29.91 3.21
N THR A 118 10.88 28.95 3.73
CA THR A 118 11.13 27.66 3.09
C THR A 118 10.66 26.53 3.99
N ILE A 119 9.94 25.58 3.39
CA ILE A 119 9.50 24.32 3.99
C ILE A 119 10.33 23.22 3.33
N ILE A 120 11.06 22.44 4.14
CA ILE A 120 11.84 21.31 3.62
C ILE A 120 10.97 20.06 3.67
N TYR A 121 11.00 19.25 2.61
CA TYR A 121 10.42 17.91 2.62
C TYR A 121 11.39 16.89 2.01
N SER A 122 11.34 15.67 2.51
CA SER A 122 12.27 14.60 2.13
C SER A 122 11.57 13.42 1.47
N ASN A 123 12.35 12.47 0.96
CA ASN A 123 11.85 11.13 0.71
C ASN A 123 11.54 10.42 2.04
N TYR A 124 10.80 9.33 1.98
CA TYR A 124 10.50 8.46 3.11
C TYR A 124 10.60 7.00 2.68
N ALA A 125 10.53 6.07 3.61
CA ALA A 125 10.44 4.63 3.35
C ALA A 125 9.20 4.06 4.03
N VAL A 126 8.70 2.92 3.54
CA VAL A 126 7.54 2.23 4.13
C VAL A 126 7.97 0.86 4.64
N PHE A 127 7.49 0.48 5.81
CA PHE A 127 7.71 -0.84 6.39
C PHE A 127 6.46 -1.31 7.15
N SER A 128 6.37 -2.59 7.51
CA SER A 128 5.26 -3.11 8.32
C SER A 128 5.73 -3.48 9.72
N ASP A 129 6.53 -4.53 9.82
CA ASP A 129 6.97 -5.08 11.11
C ASP A 129 8.39 -4.59 11.45
N ASP A 130 9.36 -4.92 10.60
CA ASP A 130 10.78 -4.63 10.80
C ASP A 130 11.21 -3.32 10.10
N PRO A 131 11.63 -2.28 10.85
CA PRO A 131 12.18 -1.05 10.28
C PRO A 131 13.44 -1.26 9.43
N GLY A 132 14.18 -2.36 9.62
CA GLY A 132 15.33 -2.74 8.80
C GLY A 132 14.96 -3.17 7.38
N SER A 133 13.70 -3.59 7.17
CA SER A 133 13.18 -4.03 5.88
C SER A 133 12.51 -2.92 5.05
N ALA A 134 12.57 -1.66 5.53
CA ALA A 134 11.86 -0.54 4.93
C ALA A 134 12.22 -0.30 3.45
N VAL A 135 11.20 -0.05 2.62
CA VAL A 135 11.33 0.19 1.18
C VAL A 135 11.24 1.69 0.90
N SER A 136 12.26 2.26 0.27
CA SER A 136 12.29 3.70 -0.04
C SER A 136 11.22 4.10 -1.06
N VAL A 137 10.55 5.21 -0.77
CA VAL A 137 9.64 5.93 -1.65
C VAL A 137 10.32 7.23 -2.07
N ALA A 138 10.88 7.22 -3.28
CA ALA A 138 11.48 8.41 -3.88
C ALA A 138 10.39 9.34 -4.44
N LEU A 139 10.28 10.53 -3.86
CA LEU A 139 9.41 11.57 -4.38
C LEU A 139 10.05 12.25 -5.58
N LYS A 140 9.20 12.69 -6.51
CA LYS A 140 9.63 13.57 -7.57
C LYS A 140 9.86 14.98 -7.00
N GLY A 141 11.12 15.39 -6.92
CA GLY A 141 11.46 16.78 -6.63
C GLY A 141 10.89 17.71 -7.70
N VAL A 142 10.16 18.73 -7.28
CA VAL A 142 9.62 19.76 -8.17
C VAL A 142 10.09 21.15 -7.73
N PRO A 143 10.23 22.12 -8.64
CA PRO A 143 10.48 23.50 -8.27
C PRO A 143 9.35 24.03 -7.35
N PRO A 144 9.63 24.93 -6.38
CA PRO A 144 8.62 25.42 -5.44
C PRO A 144 7.34 25.96 -6.09
N GLN A 145 7.48 26.69 -7.21
CA GLN A 145 6.34 27.24 -7.97
C GLN A 145 5.46 26.17 -8.63
N ALA A 146 5.96 24.94 -8.78
CA ALA A 146 5.22 23.81 -9.34
C ALA A 146 4.58 22.92 -8.27
N PHE A 147 4.81 23.19 -6.98
CA PHE A 147 4.43 22.29 -5.89
C PHE A 147 2.91 22.14 -5.76
N ARG A 148 2.13 23.22 -5.80
CA ARG A 148 0.66 23.18 -5.73
C ARG A 148 0.07 22.40 -6.91
N TYR A 149 0.60 22.62 -8.12
CA TYR A 149 0.23 21.81 -9.28
C TYR A 149 0.58 20.34 -9.06
N TRP A 150 1.79 20.05 -8.57
CA TRP A 150 2.23 18.69 -8.28
C TRP A 150 1.30 17.98 -7.30
N LEU A 151 0.86 18.62 -6.20
CA LEU A 151 -0.11 18.03 -5.26
C LEU A 151 -1.42 17.57 -5.93
N THR A 152 -1.86 18.25 -6.98
CA THR A 152 -3.07 17.83 -7.72
C THR A 152 -2.83 16.60 -8.59
N VAL A 153 -1.63 16.46 -9.14
CA VAL A 153 -1.24 15.38 -10.06
C VAL A 153 -0.73 14.16 -9.29
N GLU A 154 0.05 14.37 -8.23
CA GLU A 154 0.69 13.36 -7.38
C GLU A 154 0.41 13.70 -5.91
N ASN A 155 -0.11 12.74 -5.15
CA ASN A 155 -0.53 12.93 -3.76
C ASN A 155 0.16 11.87 -2.89
N ALA A 156 1.49 11.90 -2.90
CA ALA A 156 2.35 10.90 -2.29
C ALA A 156 3.26 11.48 -1.18
N LEU A 157 3.14 12.77 -0.84
CA LEU A 157 3.88 13.36 0.26
C LEU A 157 3.36 12.84 1.60
N HIS A 158 4.29 12.47 2.49
CA HIS A 158 4.01 12.00 3.84
C HIS A 158 4.20 13.13 4.85
N GLY A 159 3.25 13.35 5.76
CA GLY A 159 3.28 14.48 6.71
C GLY A 159 4.50 14.50 7.63
N CYS A 160 4.98 13.34 8.04
CA CYS A 160 6.19 13.23 8.85
C CYS A 160 7.48 13.68 8.16
N ALA A 161 7.47 13.81 6.81
CA ALA A 161 8.66 14.15 6.03
C ALA A 161 8.96 15.65 5.98
N LEU A 162 8.09 16.52 6.54
CA LEU A 162 8.24 17.96 6.45
C LEU A 162 8.97 18.56 7.67
N LEU A 163 9.63 19.70 7.43
CA LEU A 163 10.09 20.66 8.43
C LEU A 163 9.51 22.03 8.08
N ILE A 164 8.66 22.56 8.96
CA ILE A 164 7.81 23.73 8.68
C ILE A 164 8.20 24.89 9.61
N PRO A 165 8.50 26.10 9.11
CA PRO A 165 8.74 27.25 9.98
C PRO A 165 7.47 27.63 10.73
N LYS A 166 7.58 27.91 12.04
CA LYS A 166 6.44 28.27 12.90
C LYS A 166 5.61 29.43 12.33
N ALA A 167 6.28 30.39 11.68
CA ALA A 167 5.64 31.53 11.04
C ALA A 167 4.58 31.13 9.97
N ALA A 168 4.71 29.96 9.34
CA ALA A 168 3.73 29.49 8.37
C ALA A 168 2.35 29.21 8.99
N PHE A 169 2.28 28.78 10.25
CA PHE A 169 0.99 28.56 10.92
C PHE A 169 0.29 29.87 11.28
N ALA A 170 1.06 30.90 11.65
CA ALA A 170 0.50 32.22 11.95
C ALA A 170 -0.09 32.90 10.71
N GLU A 171 0.54 32.70 9.54
CA GLU A 171 0.11 33.32 8.29
C GLU A 171 -0.95 32.50 7.55
N CYS A 172 -0.76 31.19 7.45
CA CYS A 172 -1.60 30.33 6.62
C CYS A 172 -2.71 29.62 7.42
N GLY A 173 -2.68 29.71 8.76
CA GLY A 173 -3.54 28.95 9.66
C GLY A 173 -2.99 27.54 9.96
N THR A 174 -3.70 26.80 10.80
CA THR A 174 -3.33 25.44 11.24
C THR A 174 -4.13 24.36 10.50
N PHE A 175 -4.13 23.11 10.99
CA PHE A 175 -4.91 22.02 10.39
C PHE A 175 -6.41 22.27 10.55
N ASP A 176 -7.19 22.05 9.49
CA ASP A 176 -8.65 22.15 9.52
C ASP A 176 -9.23 20.94 10.27
N LEU A 177 -9.96 21.20 11.36
CA LEU A 177 -10.55 20.16 12.21
C LEU A 177 -11.76 19.46 11.56
N THR A 178 -12.32 20.04 10.49
CA THR A 178 -13.44 19.45 9.75
C THR A 178 -12.99 18.36 8.78
N LEU A 179 -11.69 18.29 8.46
CA LEU A 179 -11.09 17.26 7.62
C LEU A 179 -10.52 16.14 8.49
N ARG A 180 -10.98 14.91 8.26
CA ARG A 180 -10.56 13.73 9.03
C ARG A 180 -9.34 13.03 8.46
N THR A 181 -9.16 13.07 7.15
CA THR A 181 -8.18 12.23 6.44
C THR A 181 -7.27 12.98 5.48
N THR A 182 -7.58 14.24 5.20
CA THR A 182 -6.91 15.08 4.19
C THR A 182 -6.46 16.45 4.70
N GLN A 183 -6.51 16.64 6.01
CA GLN A 183 -6.16 17.88 6.72
C GLN A 183 -4.75 18.40 6.40
N ASP A 184 -3.84 17.48 6.10
CA ASP A 184 -2.44 17.74 5.85
C ASP A 184 -2.22 18.32 4.44
N TYR A 185 -2.81 17.69 3.42
CA TYR A 185 -2.78 18.20 2.05
C TYR A 185 -3.45 19.56 1.91
N ASP A 186 -4.56 19.82 2.61
CA ASP A 186 -5.17 21.14 2.68
C ASP A 186 -4.17 22.20 3.16
N LEU A 187 -3.51 21.93 4.29
CA LEU A 187 -2.54 22.83 4.88
C LEU A 187 -1.33 23.06 3.98
N TRP A 188 -0.79 22.00 3.36
CA TRP A 188 0.35 22.13 2.45
C TRP A 188 0.00 22.96 1.22
N PHE A 189 -1.20 22.78 0.66
CA PHE A 189 -1.65 23.56 -0.49
C PHE A 189 -1.83 25.04 -0.14
N ARG A 190 -2.35 25.36 1.05
CA ARG A 190 -2.42 26.73 1.57
C ARG A 190 -1.04 27.33 1.77
N MET A 191 -0.15 26.63 2.47
CA MET A 191 1.22 27.11 2.74
C MET A 191 2.01 27.32 1.47
N ALA A 192 1.86 26.45 0.47
CA ALA A 192 2.60 26.54 -0.79
C ALA A 192 2.24 27.76 -1.65
N ALA A 193 1.19 28.51 -1.29
CA ALA A 193 0.91 29.82 -1.91
C ALA A 193 1.87 30.92 -1.42
N SER A 194 2.45 30.80 -0.23
CA SER A 194 3.30 31.82 0.40
C SER A 194 4.71 31.33 0.78
N PHE A 195 4.91 30.01 0.89
CA PHE A 195 6.15 29.37 1.32
C PHE A 195 6.69 28.44 0.24
N SER A 196 8.02 28.43 0.09
CA SER A 196 8.71 27.59 -0.89
C SER A 196 8.91 26.18 -0.33
N PHE A 197 8.26 25.19 -0.93
CA PHE A 197 8.51 23.78 -0.63
C PHE A 197 9.75 23.31 -1.40
N VAL A 198 10.79 22.91 -0.68
CA VAL A 198 12.07 22.47 -1.24
C VAL A 198 12.29 21.01 -0.89
N HIS A 199 12.49 20.20 -1.92
CA HIS A 199 12.77 18.77 -1.79
C HIS A 199 14.23 18.51 -1.47
N ILE A 200 14.49 17.58 -0.56
CA ILE A 200 15.79 16.92 -0.44
C ILE A 200 15.64 15.41 -0.74
N PRO A 201 16.54 14.81 -1.53
CA PRO A 201 16.41 13.42 -1.99
C PRO A 201 16.75 12.37 -0.91
N ASP A 202 17.05 12.80 0.31
CA ASP A 202 17.34 11.90 1.43
C ASP A 202 16.07 11.19 1.92
N THR A 203 16.18 9.93 2.28
CA THR A 203 15.12 9.17 2.95
C THR A 203 15.25 9.37 4.46
N LEU A 204 14.42 10.23 5.05
CA LEU A 204 14.58 10.67 6.44
C LEU A 204 13.49 10.18 7.42
N VAL A 205 12.49 9.47 6.90
CA VAL A 205 11.38 8.92 7.68
C VAL A 205 11.14 7.48 7.27
N LYS A 206 10.81 6.62 8.23
CA LYS A 206 10.23 5.30 7.99
C LYS A 206 8.79 5.32 8.45
N ALA A 207 7.87 5.26 7.50
CA ALA A 207 6.44 5.20 7.73
C ALA A 207 6.00 3.74 7.93
N ARG A 208 5.27 3.46 9.01
CA ARG A 208 4.77 2.11 9.27
C ARG A 208 3.45 1.89 8.54
N SER A 209 3.24 0.68 8.03
CA SER A 209 2.00 0.24 7.40
C SER A 209 1.38 -0.88 8.22
N HIS A 210 0.18 -0.66 8.75
CA HIS A 210 -0.52 -1.64 9.57
C HIS A 210 -2.04 -1.52 9.52
N ALA A 211 -2.74 -2.62 9.77
CA ALA A 211 -4.21 -2.71 9.65
C ALA A 211 -5.00 -1.73 10.53
N GLN A 212 -4.40 -1.22 11.62
CA GLN A 212 -5.07 -0.27 12.52
C GLN A 212 -5.02 1.20 12.06
N GLN A 213 -4.35 1.53 10.94
CA GLN A 213 -4.26 2.90 10.45
C GLN A 213 -5.62 3.45 10.02
N ASP A 214 -5.86 4.71 10.34
CA ASP A 214 -7.15 5.37 10.06
C ASP A 214 -7.43 5.48 8.56
N SER A 215 -6.40 5.68 7.74
CA SER A 215 -6.51 5.73 6.28
C SER A 215 -7.06 4.43 5.68
N LEU A 216 -6.82 3.27 6.31
CA LEU A 216 -7.37 1.99 5.92
C LEU A 216 -8.81 1.78 6.44
N LYS A 217 -9.07 2.21 7.69
CA LYS A 217 -10.40 2.09 8.31
C LYS A 217 -11.43 3.04 7.71
N MET A 218 -11.00 4.19 7.20
CA MET A 218 -11.87 5.29 6.76
C MET A 218 -11.93 5.43 5.23
N GLY A 219 -11.69 4.36 4.46
CA GLY A 219 -11.52 4.43 3.00
C GLY A 219 -12.63 5.19 2.23
N ALA A 220 -13.89 5.08 2.65
CA ALA A 220 -15.00 5.84 2.05
C ALA A 220 -14.89 7.36 2.29
N ILE A 221 -14.51 7.76 3.51
CA ILE A 221 -14.30 9.16 3.89
C ILE A 221 -13.06 9.70 3.17
N VAL A 222 -11.96 8.93 3.13
CA VAL A 222 -10.76 9.27 2.37
C VAL A 222 -11.11 9.60 0.91
N LEU A 223 -11.89 8.74 0.26
CA LEU A 223 -12.28 8.94 -1.14
C LEU A 223 -13.15 10.21 -1.31
N GLN A 224 -14.11 10.44 -0.42
CA GLN A 224 -14.96 11.62 -0.46
C GLN A 224 -14.17 12.91 -0.25
N GLU A 225 -13.36 12.98 0.80
CA GLU A 225 -12.54 14.14 1.11
C GLU A 225 -11.51 14.42 0.00
N CYS A 226 -10.83 13.39 -0.51
CA CYS A 226 -9.89 13.54 -1.62
C CYS A 226 -10.57 14.12 -2.86
N ASN A 227 -11.78 13.65 -3.20
CA ASN A 227 -12.54 14.21 -4.32
C ASN A 227 -12.88 15.69 -4.11
N ALA A 228 -13.34 16.06 -2.91
CA ALA A 228 -13.68 17.44 -2.60
C ALA A 228 -12.45 18.35 -2.62
N LEU A 229 -11.38 17.93 -1.92
CA LEU A 229 -10.14 18.69 -1.79
C LEU A 229 -9.47 18.90 -3.15
N LEU A 230 -9.29 17.84 -3.92
CA LEU A 230 -8.63 17.89 -5.22
C LEU A 230 -9.45 18.69 -6.26
N SER A 231 -10.78 18.63 -6.18
CA SER A 231 -11.64 19.53 -6.97
C SER A 231 -11.37 20.99 -6.63
N GLY A 232 -11.34 21.31 -5.33
CA GLY A 232 -11.05 22.65 -4.83
C GLY A 232 -9.66 23.15 -5.22
N PHE A 233 -8.63 22.30 -5.09
CA PHE A 233 -7.27 22.64 -5.52
C PHE A 233 -7.21 22.97 -6.99
N THR A 234 -7.82 22.13 -7.84
CA THR A 234 -7.83 22.32 -9.28
C THR A 234 -8.44 23.68 -9.66
N VAL A 235 -9.53 24.09 -9.00
CA VAL A 235 -10.17 25.39 -9.24
C VAL A 235 -9.32 26.56 -8.75
N LYS A 236 -8.53 26.38 -7.69
CA LYS A 236 -7.68 27.43 -7.09
C LYS A 236 -6.32 27.59 -7.76
N LEU A 237 -5.94 26.75 -8.72
CA LEU A 237 -4.69 26.88 -9.46
C LEU A 237 -4.79 28.04 -10.46
N GLY A 238 -3.79 28.91 -10.46
CA GLY A 238 -3.71 30.04 -11.40
C GLY A 238 -3.30 29.59 -12.80
N GLU A 239 -3.66 30.35 -13.85
CA GLU A 239 -3.23 30.01 -15.21
C GLU A 239 -1.70 30.02 -15.38
N ALA A 240 -1.01 30.99 -14.79
CA ALA A 240 0.45 31.06 -14.83
C ALA A 240 1.06 29.83 -14.16
N GLU A 241 0.59 29.50 -12.96
CA GLU A 241 1.00 28.31 -12.20
C GLU A 241 0.80 27.02 -13.00
N LEU A 242 -0.34 26.86 -13.67
CA LEU A 242 -0.60 25.72 -14.56
C LEU A 242 0.37 25.65 -15.74
N ARG A 243 0.62 26.77 -16.42
CA ARG A 243 1.55 26.81 -17.56
C ARG A 243 2.98 26.52 -17.13
N ASP A 244 3.45 27.19 -16.10
CA ASP A 244 4.84 27.15 -15.66
C ASP A 244 5.18 25.78 -15.07
N ALA A 245 4.28 25.20 -14.27
CA ALA A 245 4.49 23.90 -13.66
C ALA A 245 4.39 22.73 -14.65
N SER A 246 3.48 22.82 -15.62
CA SER A 246 3.27 21.75 -16.59
C SER A 246 4.18 21.83 -17.81
N GLY A 247 4.67 23.03 -18.14
CA GLY A 247 5.32 23.32 -19.42
C GLY A 247 4.36 23.22 -20.63
N GLU A 248 3.05 23.18 -20.39
CA GLU A 248 2.01 23.00 -21.40
C GLU A 248 0.98 24.15 -21.35
N PRO A 249 0.22 24.39 -22.45
CA PRO A 249 -0.95 25.27 -22.41
C PRO A 249 -1.95 24.86 -21.31
N VAL A 250 -2.64 25.84 -20.72
CA VAL A 250 -3.57 25.65 -19.58
C VAL A 250 -4.54 24.46 -19.77
N PRO A 251 -5.24 24.29 -20.91
CA PRO A 251 -6.12 23.14 -21.11
C PRO A 251 -5.43 21.77 -21.03
N LEU A 252 -4.18 21.69 -21.48
CA LEU A 252 -3.38 20.46 -21.43
C LEU A 252 -2.92 20.16 -20.00
N ALA A 253 -2.61 21.20 -19.21
CA ALA A 253 -2.33 21.08 -17.79
C ALA A 253 -3.54 20.51 -17.04
N TYR A 254 -4.73 21.06 -17.26
CA TYR A 254 -5.99 20.53 -16.70
C TYR A 254 -6.27 19.10 -17.18
N ALA A 255 -6.03 18.79 -18.45
CA ALA A 255 -6.21 17.44 -18.96
C ALA A 255 -5.26 16.43 -18.31
N ARG A 256 -4.04 16.85 -17.93
CA ARG A 256 -3.11 16.01 -17.17
C ARG A 256 -3.58 15.77 -15.74
N ILE A 257 -4.09 16.81 -15.07
CA ILE A 257 -4.72 16.70 -13.74
C ILE A 257 -5.89 15.69 -13.82
N ALA A 258 -6.81 15.89 -14.76
CA ALA A 258 -7.96 15.02 -14.96
C ALA A 258 -7.55 13.56 -15.20
N SER A 259 -6.57 13.34 -16.09
CA SER A 259 -6.07 11.99 -16.39
C SER A 259 -5.48 11.30 -15.16
N SER A 260 -4.72 12.03 -14.32
CA SER A 260 -4.18 11.47 -13.07
C SER A 260 -5.30 11.09 -12.09
N MET A 261 -6.27 11.97 -11.91
CA MET A 261 -7.40 11.74 -11.00
C MET A 261 -8.27 10.55 -11.44
N TRP A 262 -8.49 10.38 -12.75
CA TRP A 262 -9.14 9.19 -13.29
C TRP A 262 -8.38 7.90 -12.95
N GLN A 263 -7.05 7.90 -13.06
CA GLN A 263 -6.22 6.73 -12.75
C GLN A 263 -6.20 6.39 -11.26
N ARG A 264 -6.31 7.41 -10.40
CA ARG A 264 -6.28 7.29 -8.94
C ARG A 264 -7.67 7.07 -8.31
N GLY A 265 -8.75 7.06 -9.10
CA GLY A 265 -10.12 6.80 -8.63
C GLY A 265 -10.89 8.03 -8.13
N PHE A 266 -10.35 9.25 -8.31
CA PHE A 266 -10.97 10.50 -7.86
C PHE A 266 -11.88 11.09 -8.94
N PHE A 267 -12.98 10.38 -9.26
CA PHE A 267 -13.81 10.69 -10.42
C PHE A 267 -14.47 12.06 -10.40
N GLN A 268 -14.92 12.54 -9.23
CA GLN A 268 -15.55 13.86 -9.14
C GLN A 268 -14.53 14.96 -9.43
N ALA A 269 -13.34 14.87 -8.84
CA ALA A 269 -12.23 15.78 -9.12
C ALA A 269 -11.79 15.72 -10.59
N ALA A 270 -11.73 14.51 -11.15
CA ALA A 270 -11.40 14.32 -12.56
C ALA A 270 -12.41 15.01 -13.50
N MET A 271 -13.71 14.98 -13.18
CA MET A 271 -14.74 15.67 -13.94
C MET A 271 -14.60 17.19 -13.85
N VAL A 272 -14.28 17.73 -12.67
CA VAL A 272 -14.02 19.17 -12.48
C VAL A 272 -12.84 19.61 -13.34
N ALA A 273 -11.71 18.91 -13.26
CA ALA A 273 -10.53 19.20 -14.08
C ALA A 273 -10.83 19.09 -15.59
N SER A 274 -11.63 18.10 -16.00
CA SER A 274 -12.05 17.93 -17.39
C SER A 274 -12.86 19.12 -17.90
N ARG A 275 -13.81 19.61 -17.11
CA ARG A 275 -14.65 20.77 -17.48
C ARG A 275 -13.83 22.04 -17.62
N LEU A 276 -12.89 22.30 -16.70
CA LEU A 276 -11.99 23.45 -16.79
C LEU A 276 -11.09 23.36 -18.02
N GLY A 277 -10.55 22.18 -18.32
CA GLY A 277 -9.76 21.92 -19.53
C GLY A 277 -10.54 22.18 -20.82
N LEU A 278 -11.80 21.74 -20.89
CA LEU A 278 -12.69 22.00 -22.04
C LEU A 278 -13.07 23.47 -22.18
N GLY A 279 -13.38 24.13 -21.06
CA GLY A 279 -13.76 25.55 -21.03
C GLY A 279 -12.65 26.48 -21.52
N ALA A 280 -11.39 26.09 -21.34
CA ALA A 280 -10.23 26.88 -21.74
C ALA A 280 -9.75 26.61 -23.19
N LEU A 281 -10.55 25.95 -24.04
CA LEU A 281 -10.17 25.63 -25.43
C LEU A 281 -10.33 26.79 -26.43
N ALA A 282 -11.08 27.83 -26.09
CA ALA A 282 -11.36 28.95 -26.99
C ALA A 282 -10.05 29.63 -27.46
N GLY A 283 -10.00 30.03 -28.74
CA GLY A 283 -8.82 30.70 -29.32
C GLY A 283 -7.59 29.82 -29.58
N LEU A 284 -7.58 28.54 -29.18
CA LEU A 284 -6.42 27.67 -29.40
C LEU A 284 -6.36 27.00 -30.78
N PRO A 285 -5.16 26.68 -31.30
CA PRO A 285 -4.99 25.93 -32.54
C PRO A 285 -5.67 24.56 -32.49
N LEU A 286 -6.19 24.10 -33.63
CA LEU A 286 -6.89 22.81 -33.74
C LEU A 286 -6.06 21.62 -33.23
N ARG A 287 -4.74 21.64 -33.46
CA ARG A 287 -3.80 20.61 -32.95
C ARG A 287 -3.78 20.53 -31.42
N VAL A 288 -3.86 21.66 -30.73
CA VAL A 288 -3.89 21.70 -29.26
C VAL A 288 -5.23 21.20 -28.75
N LYS A 289 -6.34 21.67 -29.36
CA LYS A 289 -7.70 21.19 -29.05
C LYS A 289 -7.81 19.67 -29.17
N ALA A 290 -7.30 19.10 -30.26
CA ALA A 290 -7.28 17.65 -30.48
C ALA A 290 -6.48 16.90 -29.39
N ARG A 291 -5.31 17.41 -28.99
CA ARG A 291 -4.50 16.80 -27.91
C ARG A 291 -5.21 16.82 -26.56
N VAL A 292 -5.89 17.92 -26.22
CA VAL A 292 -6.68 18.05 -24.99
C VAL A 292 -7.81 17.02 -24.98
N LEU A 293 -8.60 16.98 -26.06
CA LEU A 293 -9.71 16.03 -26.18
C LEU A 293 -9.22 14.58 -26.12
N ALA A 294 -8.10 14.25 -26.77
CA ALA A 294 -7.53 12.91 -26.73
C ALA A 294 -7.10 12.51 -25.29
N ARG A 295 -6.43 13.41 -24.56
CA ARG A 295 -6.00 13.15 -23.18
C ARG A 295 -7.19 13.06 -22.21
N LEU A 296 -8.18 13.93 -22.38
CA LEU A 296 -9.42 13.91 -21.59
C LEU A 296 -10.29 12.71 -21.89
N ALA A 297 -10.29 12.20 -23.12
CA ALA A 297 -10.98 10.98 -23.48
C ALA A 297 -10.28 9.75 -22.89
N LEU A 298 -8.96 9.76 -22.78
CA LEU A 298 -8.17 8.61 -22.34
C LEU A 298 -8.58 8.10 -20.95
N GLY A 299 -8.79 8.99 -19.97
CA GLY A 299 -9.16 8.62 -18.59
C GLY A 299 -10.54 7.96 -18.49
N PRO A 300 -11.63 8.63 -18.88
CA PRO A 300 -12.97 8.04 -18.96
C PRO A 300 -13.06 6.87 -19.92
N LEU A 301 -12.31 6.82 -21.03
CA LEU A 301 -12.32 5.65 -21.93
C LEU A 301 -11.60 4.46 -21.27
N THR A 302 -10.45 4.69 -20.61
CA THR A 302 -9.79 3.64 -19.82
C THR A 302 -10.60 3.23 -18.58
N TYR A 303 -11.51 4.07 -18.11
CA TYR A 303 -12.45 3.72 -17.04
C TYR A 303 -13.76 3.13 -17.60
N CYS A 304 -14.62 3.90 -18.26
CA CYS A 304 -15.93 3.47 -18.78
C CYS A 304 -15.88 2.45 -19.93
N VAL A 305 -14.82 2.39 -20.74
CA VAL A 305 -14.68 1.36 -21.78
C VAL A 305 -13.81 0.24 -21.24
N LEU A 306 -12.58 0.50 -20.82
CA LEU A 306 -11.73 -0.59 -20.34
C LEU A 306 -12.11 -1.17 -19.00
N HIS A 307 -12.74 -0.47 -18.05
CA HIS A 307 -13.04 -1.07 -16.74
C HIS A 307 -14.23 -2.05 -16.79
N PRO A 308 -15.34 -1.80 -17.52
CA PRO A 308 -16.34 -2.83 -17.80
C PRO A 308 -15.94 -3.77 -18.93
N LEU A 309 -15.24 -3.33 -20.00
CA LEU A 309 -14.66 -4.29 -20.97
C LEU A 309 -13.53 -5.11 -20.35
N ARG A 310 -12.89 -4.72 -19.25
CA ARG A 310 -11.97 -5.60 -18.49
C ARG A 310 -12.73 -6.67 -17.72
N ARG A 311 -14.01 -6.42 -17.40
CA ARG A 311 -14.94 -7.39 -16.83
C ARG A 311 -15.59 -8.27 -17.91
N LEU A 312 -15.66 -7.83 -19.16
CA LEU A 312 -16.30 -8.55 -20.28
C LEU A 312 -15.30 -9.14 -21.32
N LEU A 313 -14.04 -8.69 -21.37
CA LEU A 313 -13.04 -9.14 -22.34
C LEU A 313 -12.04 -10.15 -21.74
N PRO A 314 -11.70 -11.22 -22.50
CA PRO A 314 -10.62 -12.14 -22.17
C PRO A 314 -9.27 -11.43 -21.97
N ALA A 315 -8.39 -12.02 -21.17
CA ALA A 315 -7.10 -11.43 -20.75
C ALA A 315 -6.21 -10.92 -21.90
N ARG A 316 -6.26 -11.55 -23.09
CA ARG A 316 -5.50 -11.17 -24.29
C ARG A 316 -5.85 -9.78 -24.83
N ALA A 317 -7.13 -9.43 -24.92
CA ALA A 317 -7.57 -8.14 -25.45
C ALA A 317 -7.19 -6.97 -24.51
N ARG A 318 -7.08 -7.25 -23.20
CA ARG A 318 -6.65 -6.26 -22.18
C ARG A 318 -5.20 -5.81 -22.37
N GLY A 319 -4.32 -6.67 -22.90
CA GLY A 319 -2.90 -6.37 -23.14
C GLY A 319 -2.66 -5.47 -24.36
N ILE A 320 -3.45 -5.66 -25.41
CA ILE A 320 -3.36 -4.88 -26.65
C ILE A 320 -3.78 -3.43 -26.40
N ILE A 321 -4.87 -3.22 -25.66
CA ILE A 321 -5.36 -1.87 -25.36
C ILE A 321 -4.41 -1.14 -24.41
N ARG A 322 -3.75 -1.84 -23.48
CA ARG A 322 -2.71 -1.24 -22.63
C ARG A 322 -1.56 -0.64 -23.47
N ARG A 323 -1.11 -1.32 -24.53
CA ARG A 323 -0.04 -0.83 -25.42
C ARG A 323 -0.40 0.38 -26.28
N VAL A 324 -1.66 0.49 -26.68
CA VAL A 324 -2.13 1.59 -27.54
C VAL A 324 -2.29 2.88 -26.75
N PHE A 325 -2.68 2.80 -25.47
CA PHE A 325 -3.01 3.97 -24.66
C PHE A 325 -1.90 4.38 -23.67
N SER A 326 -0.92 3.52 -23.36
CA SER A 326 0.31 3.92 -22.68
C SER A 326 1.37 4.30 -23.73
N GLY A 327 1.48 5.57 -24.06
CA GLY A 327 2.50 6.09 -24.98
C GLY A 327 3.89 5.53 -24.66
N ALA A 328 4.47 4.85 -25.65
CA ALA A 328 5.88 4.49 -25.79
C ALA A 328 6.63 4.06 -24.50
N ALA A 329 6.35 2.86 -24.03
CA ALA A 329 7.38 2.03 -23.43
C ALA A 329 7.33 0.66 -24.12
N ARG A 330 8.44 0.22 -24.71
CA ARG A 330 8.57 -1.12 -25.30
C ARG A 330 8.34 -2.16 -24.19
N VAL A 331 7.15 -2.74 -24.13
CA VAL A 331 6.82 -3.84 -23.20
C VAL A 331 6.69 -5.14 -23.98
N ARG A 332 7.42 -6.16 -23.50
CA ARG A 332 7.38 -7.57 -23.94
C ARG A 332 5.94 -8.12 -24.02
N PRO A 333 5.69 -9.22 -24.77
CA PRO A 333 4.39 -9.92 -24.81
C PRO A 333 3.81 -10.19 -23.41
N PRO A 334 2.48 -10.17 -23.22
CA PRO A 334 1.89 -10.38 -21.92
C PRO A 334 2.10 -11.83 -21.44
N PRO A 335 2.18 -12.04 -20.11
CA PRO A 335 2.31 -13.33 -19.41
C PRO A 335 1.63 -14.56 -20.02
N ALA A 336 0.37 -14.40 -20.44
CA ALA A 336 -0.50 -15.51 -20.82
C ALA A 336 -0.25 -16.02 -22.25
N GLU A 337 0.29 -15.20 -23.16
CA GLU A 337 0.51 -15.62 -24.56
C GLU A 337 1.72 -16.53 -24.72
N THR A 338 2.73 -16.38 -23.85
CA THR A 338 3.98 -17.15 -23.89
C THR A 338 3.86 -18.59 -23.38
N VAL A 339 2.83 -18.91 -22.60
CA VAL A 339 2.68 -20.23 -21.93
C VAL A 339 1.38 -20.94 -22.28
N GLN A 340 0.65 -20.46 -23.28
CA GLN A 340 -0.64 -21.01 -23.68
C GLN A 340 -0.46 -22.29 -24.49
N GLY A 341 -1.11 -23.37 -24.07
CA GLY A 341 -0.98 -24.70 -24.70
C GLY A 341 0.12 -25.57 -24.11
N LEU A 342 0.93 -25.06 -23.20
CA LEU A 342 1.91 -25.85 -22.43
C LEU A 342 1.21 -26.71 -21.38
N ALA A 343 1.81 -27.86 -21.06
CA ALA A 343 1.36 -28.68 -19.94
C ALA A 343 1.53 -27.92 -18.61
N LEU A 344 0.80 -28.30 -17.56
CA LEU A 344 0.76 -27.57 -16.28
C LEU A 344 2.16 -27.33 -15.68
N LYS A 345 3.03 -28.37 -15.69
CA LYS A 345 4.42 -28.29 -15.21
C LYS A 345 5.24 -27.27 -16.01
N GLU A 346 5.15 -27.33 -17.34
CA GLU A 346 5.89 -26.44 -18.25
C GLU A 346 5.40 -24.99 -18.13
N LYS A 347 4.08 -24.80 -18.00
CA LYS A 347 3.44 -23.49 -17.81
C LYS A 347 3.98 -22.78 -16.57
N PHE A 348 4.00 -23.43 -15.40
CA PHE A 348 4.50 -22.81 -14.17
C PHE A 348 6.03 -22.70 -14.14
N SER A 349 6.75 -23.62 -14.79
CA SER A 349 8.21 -23.54 -14.92
C SER A 349 8.63 -22.32 -15.75
N GLU A 350 7.95 -22.06 -16.86
CA GLU A 350 8.14 -20.85 -17.68
C GLU A 350 7.82 -19.56 -16.92
N VAL A 351 6.73 -19.58 -16.14
CA VAL A 351 6.31 -18.43 -15.30
C VAL A 351 7.39 -18.06 -14.29
N TYR A 352 7.94 -19.05 -13.61
CA TYR A 352 9.02 -18.87 -12.65
C TYR A 352 10.32 -18.42 -13.33
N ALA A 353 10.72 -19.07 -14.43
CA ALA A 353 11.97 -18.78 -15.13
C ALA A 353 11.99 -17.36 -15.71
N LYS A 354 10.86 -16.89 -16.26
CA LYS A 354 10.74 -15.57 -16.89
C LYS A 354 10.25 -14.48 -15.93
N ASN A 355 10.09 -14.78 -14.63
CA ASN A 355 9.51 -13.89 -13.61
C ASN A 355 8.22 -13.22 -14.10
N ILE A 356 7.32 -14.02 -14.67
CA ILE A 356 6.13 -13.53 -15.37
C ILE A 356 5.17 -12.81 -14.42
N PHE A 357 5.16 -13.19 -13.15
CA PHE A 357 4.38 -12.51 -12.10
C PHE A 357 4.94 -11.15 -11.70
N GLY A 358 6.13 -10.77 -12.18
CA GLY A 358 6.64 -9.40 -12.08
C GLY A 358 7.07 -8.97 -10.68
N GLY A 359 7.20 -9.90 -9.73
CA GLY A 359 7.62 -9.57 -8.38
C GLY A 359 9.10 -9.18 -8.31
N GLY A 360 9.43 -8.23 -7.42
CA GLY A 360 10.79 -7.72 -7.24
C GLY A 360 11.68 -8.69 -6.48
N LYS A 361 11.32 -8.99 -5.22
CA LYS A 361 12.07 -9.91 -4.33
C LYS A 361 11.53 -11.34 -4.36
N SER A 362 10.20 -11.51 -4.47
CA SER A 362 9.56 -12.80 -4.70
C SER A 362 9.25 -12.98 -6.18
N ARG A 363 9.51 -14.16 -6.73
CA ARG A 363 9.11 -14.57 -8.08
C ARG A 363 7.70 -15.17 -8.13
N SER A 364 7.08 -15.38 -6.97
CA SER A 364 5.69 -15.86 -6.83
C SER A 364 4.64 -14.75 -6.97
N GLY A 365 5.05 -13.50 -7.24
CA GLY A 365 4.16 -12.37 -7.54
C GLY A 365 3.97 -11.37 -6.40
N GLU A 366 3.27 -10.27 -6.69
CA GLU A 366 3.03 -9.15 -5.76
C GLU A 366 2.27 -9.59 -4.50
N GLY A 367 1.32 -10.52 -4.62
CA GLY A 367 0.59 -11.11 -3.49
C GLY A 367 1.43 -11.91 -2.50
N SER A 368 2.69 -12.21 -2.82
CA SER A 368 3.68 -12.89 -1.97
C SER A 368 4.70 -11.93 -1.35
N ASP A 369 4.53 -10.62 -1.52
CA ASP A 369 5.34 -9.62 -0.86
C ASP A 369 5.05 -9.52 0.66
N MET A 370 6.01 -8.98 1.42
CA MET A 370 5.93 -8.86 2.87
C MET A 370 4.77 -7.96 3.35
N VAL A 371 4.38 -6.96 2.53
CA VAL A 371 3.23 -6.10 2.82
C VAL A 371 1.92 -6.89 2.70
N GLN A 372 1.73 -7.61 1.58
CA GLN A 372 0.48 -8.36 1.32
C GLN A 372 0.30 -9.54 2.28
N THR A 373 1.40 -10.08 2.83
CA THR A 373 1.37 -11.25 3.70
C THR A 373 1.40 -10.92 5.19
N ALA A 374 1.44 -9.65 5.58
CA ALA A 374 1.62 -9.23 6.97
C ALA A 374 0.57 -9.84 7.93
N VAL A 375 -0.71 -9.82 7.55
CA VAL A 375 -1.79 -10.38 8.40
C VAL A 375 -1.63 -11.90 8.56
N ILE A 376 -1.42 -12.61 7.46
CA ILE A 376 -1.35 -14.08 7.49
C ILE A 376 -0.09 -14.58 8.19
N ARG A 377 1.04 -13.86 8.10
CA ARG A 377 2.26 -14.18 8.87
C ARG A 377 2.02 -14.14 10.38
N ARG A 378 1.10 -13.29 10.84
CA ARG A 378 0.72 -13.17 12.25
C ARG A 378 -0.34 -14.19 12.68
N GLU A 379 -1.34 -14.42 11.85
CA GLU A 379 -2.49 -15.27 12.23
C GLU A 379 -2.25 -16.76 12.00
N ILE A 380 -1.44 -17.17 11.01
CA ILE A 380 -1.16 -18.59 10.75
C ILE A 380 -0.53 -19.26 11.98
N PRO A 381 0.55 -18.75 12.62
CA PRO A 381 1.12 -19.39 13.81
C PRO A 381 0.12 -19.57 14.96
N ARG A 382 -0.77 -18.59 15.17
CA ARG A 382 -1.81 -18.66 16.21
C ARG A 382 -2.82 -19.76 15.91
N LEU A 383 -3.24 -19.84 14.65
CA LEU A 383 -4.15 -20.87 14.20
C LEU A 383 -3.54 -22.27 14.40
N LEU A 384 -2.28 -22.45 13.99
CA LEU A 384 -1.58 -23.73 14.13
C LEU A 384 -1.48 -24.18 15.59
N LYS A 385 -1.18 -23.26 16.52
CA LYS A 385 -1.19 -23.55 17.96
C LYS A 385 -2.59 -23.93 18.45
N SER A 386 -3.62 -23.20 18.02
CA SER A 386 -5.00 -23.46 18.49
C SER A 386 -5.57 -24.80 18.04
N LEU A 387 -5.09 -25.32 16.91
CA LEU A 387 -5.51 -26.61 16.34
C LEU A 387 -4.55 -27.75 16.68
N ASP A 388 -3.48 -27.48 17.44
CA ASP A 388 -2.38 -28.41 17.74
C ASP A 388 -1.79 -29.09 16.49
N ILE A 389 -1.54 -28.30 15.44
CA ILE A 389 -0.97 -28.80 14.18
C ILE A 389 0.51 -29.15 14.37
N LYS A 390 0.89 -30.41 14.07
CA LYS A 390 2.28 -30.87 14.12
C LYS A 390 2.93 -30.91 12.73
N THR A 391 2.14 -31.19 11.70
CA THR A 391 2.64 -31.37 10.33
C THR A 391 1.90 -30.44 9.36
N PHE A 392 2.66 -29.63 8.64
CA PHE A 392 2.15 -28.56 7.77
C PHE A 392 2.61 -28.77 6.32
N LEU A 393 1.65 -28.99 5.43
CA LEU A 393 1.88 -29.13 3.99
C LEU A 393 1.54 -27.82 3.27
N ASP A 394 2.54 -27.13 2.71
CA ASP A 394 2.35 -25.92 1.89
C ASP A 394 2.29 -26.29 0.40
N ALA A 395 1.10 -26.18 -0.19
CA ALA A 395 0.74 -26.75 -1.48
C ALA A 395 -0.07 -25.75 -2.36
N PRO A 396 0.58 -24.94 -3.22
CA PRO A 396 2.00 -24.92 -3.54
C PRO A 396 2.78 -23.91 -2.69
N CYS A 397 4.04 -24.22 -2.41
CA CYS A 397 4.91 -23.42 -1.54
C CYS A 397 5.60 -22.23 -2.22
N GLY A 398 5.60 -22.17 -3.55
CA GLY A 398 6.26 -21.09 -4.29
C GLY A 398 7.75 -20.96 -3.96
N ASP A 399 8.27 -19.73 -3.95
CA ASP A 399 9.67 -19.45 -3.62
C ASP A 399 9.98 -19.37 -2.13
N TRP A 400 9.00 -19.72 -1.28
CA TRP A 400 9.12 -19.71 0.17
C TRP A 400 9.56 -18.35 0.76
N TYR A 401 9.43 -17.27 -0.01
CA TYR A 401 10.03 -15.97 0.31
C TYR A 401 9.48 -15.34 1.59
N TRP A 402 8.16 -15.32 1.79
CA TRP A 402 7.55 -14.76 3.00
C TRP A 402 7.36 -15.81 4.09
N MET A 403 7.13 -17.08 3.70
CA MET A 403 6.86 -18.17 4.63
C MET A 403 8.08 -18.49 5.52
N ARG A 404 9.31 -18.31 5.01
CA ARG A 404 10.54 -18.40 5.82
C ARG A 404 10.62 -17.39 6.99
N HIS A 405 9.78 -16.36 6.98
CA HIS A 405 9.71 -15.34 8.02
C HIS A 405 8.56 -15.60 9.00
N VAL A 406 7.91 -16.75 8.92
CA VAL A 406 6.83 -17.16 9.81
C VAL A 406 7.39 -18.14 10.84
N ASP A 407 7.19 -17.83 12.13
CA ASP A 407 7.47 -18.77 13.21
C ASP A 407 6.39 -19.85 13.24
N LEU A 408 6.59 -20.92 12.46
CA LEU A 408 5.68 -22.05 12.35
C LEU A 408 5.92 -23.02 13.52
N PRO A 409 4.97 -23.16 14.47
CA PRO A 409 5.12 -23.99 15.66
C PRO A 409 4.79 -25.45 15.35
N VAL A 410 5.42 -26.00 14.32
CA VAL A 410 5.17 -27.33 13.78
C VAL A 410 6.42 -28.19 13.90
N GLU A 411 6.23 -29.50 14.01
CA GLU A 411 7.32 -30.46 14.05
C GLU A 411 7.92 -30.67 12.66
N ARG A 412 7.07 -30.60 11.61
CA ARG A 412 7.48 -30.78 10.23
C ARG A 412 6.73 -29.85 9.27
N TYR A 413 7.50 -29.17 8.44
CA TYR A 413 7.04 -28.42 7.29
C TYR A 413 7.43 -29.15 6.00
N VAL A 414 6.47 -29.31 5.09
CA VAL A 414 6.72 -29.83 3.75
C VAL A 414 6.17 -28.84 2.72
N GLY A 415 7.06 -28.23 1.95
CA GLY A 415 6.70 -27.39 0.81
C GLY A 415 6.63 -28.23 -0.47
N VAL A 416 5.55 -28.12 -1.24
CA VAL A 416 5.44 -28.83 -2.52
C VAL A 416 5.16 -27.85 -3.63
N ASP A 417 5.75 -28.06 -4.80
CA ASP A 417 5.47 -27.27 -6.01
C ASP A 417 5.76 -28.13 -7.23
N ILE A 418 5.15 -27.82 -8.36
CA ILE A 418 5.35 -28.54 -9.63
C ILE A 418 6.64 -28.06 -10.35
N VAL A 419 7.19 -26.91 -9.94
CA VAL A 419 8.38 -26.30 -10.54
C VAL A 419 9.66 -26.87 -9.93
N GLU A 420 10.32 -27.74 -10.68
CA GLU A 420 11.50 -28.50 -10.24
C GLU A 420 12.68 -27.62 -9.83
N GLY A 421 13.04 -26.63 -10.66
CA GLY A 421 14.15 -25.72 -10.36
C GLY A 421 13.90 -24.83 -9.14
N LEU A 422 12.62 -24.50 -8.86
CA LEU A 422 12.21 -23.75 -7.67
C LEU A 422 12.35 -24.61 -6.42
N ILE A 423 11.88 -25.85 -6.47
CA ILE A 423 11.98 -26.79 -5.35
C ILE A 423 13.43 -27.16 -5.05
N ALA A 424 14.23 -27.45 -6.08
CA ALA A 424 15.66 -27.73 -5.91
C ALA A 424 16.37 -26.56 -5.23
N LYS A 425 16.05 -25.32 -5.63
CA LYS A 425 16.57 -24.11 -4.99
C LYS A 425 16.13 -24.01 -3.53
N ASN A 426 14.83 -24.12 -3.25
CA ASN A 426 14.32 -24.02 -1.88
C ASN A 426 14.93 -25.10 -0.98
N GLN A 427 15.02 -26.34 -1.46
CA GLN A 427 15.63 -27.44 -0.73
C GLN A 427 17.11 -27.17 -0.43
N SER A 428 17.86 -26.63 -1.39
CA SER A 428 19.27 -26.30 -1.20
C SER A 428 19.50 -25.12 -0.27
N GLU A 429 18.66 -24.09 -0.32
CA GLU A 429 18.85 -22.85 0.46
C GLU A 429 18.27 -22.96 1.88
N PHE A 430 17.21 -23.74 2.06
CA PHE A 430 16.40 -23.70 3.27
C PHE A 430 16.09 -25.06 3.90
N GLY A 431 16.37 -26.16 3.18
CA GLY A 431 16.10 -27.50 3.66
C GLY A 431 16.88 -27.85 4.92
N ASN A 432 16.21 -28.49 5.88
CA ASN A 432 16.79 -28.99 7.12
C ASN A 432 15.93 -30.13 7.68
N GLU A 433 16.23 -30.60 8.90
CA GLU A 433 15.49 -31.70 9.54
C GLU A 433 13.98 -31.44 9.69
N LYS A 434 13.58 -30.18 9.90
CA LYS A 434 12.17 -29.77 10.07
C LYS A 434 11.52 -29.27 8.79
N VAL A 435 12.30 -28.79 7.82
CA VAL A 435 11.81 -28.13 6.59
C VAL A 435 12.28 -28.90 5.37
N SER A 436 11.35 -29.41 4.58
CA SER A 436 11.67 -30.14 3.33
C SER A 436 10.82 -29.65 2.17
N PHE A 437 11.32 -29.78 0.95
CA PHE A 437 10.65 -29.39 -0.28
C PHE A 437 10.62 -30.53 -1.29
N GLN A 438 9.48 -30.75 -1.95
CA GLN A 438 9.30 -31.85 -2.90
C GLN A 438 8.64 -31.38 -4.20
N CYS A 439 9.15 -31.86 -5.32
CA CYS A 439 8.63 -31.51 -6.65
C CYS A 439 7.46 -32.44 -6.98
N LEU A 440 6.24 -32.03 -6.67
CA LEU A 440 5.04 -32.86 -6.81
C LEU A 440 3.97 -32.16 -7.66
N ASN A 441 3.21 -32.95 -8.41
CA ASN A 441 2.02 -32.47 -9.10
C ASN A 441 0.80 -32.66 -8.19
N LEU A 442 0.24 -31.55 -7.68
CA LEU A 442 -0.88 -31.57 -6.75
C LEU A 442 -2.13 -32.29 -7.26
N ALA A 443 -2.30 -32.45 -8.57
CA ALA A 443 -3.46 -33.12 -9.14
C ALA A 443 -3.30 -34.66 -9.22
N SER A 444 -2.07 -35.18 -9.20
CA SER A 444 -1.81 -36.59 -9.53
C SER A 444 -0.80 -37.30 -8.64
N SER A 445 0.14 -36.58 -8.02
CA SER A 445 1.13 -37.16 -7.11
C SER A 445 0.49 -37.53 -5.77
N GLU A 446 0.99 -38.60 -5.15
CA GLU A 446 0.70 -38.87 -3.74
C GLU A 446 1.28 -37.75 -2.88
N LEU A 447 0.45 -37.17 -2.01
CA LEU A 447 0.84 -36.04 -1.17
C LEU A 447 1.32 -36.55 0.19
N PRO A 448 2.36 -35.92 0.78
CA PRO A 448 2.79 -36.23 2.14
C PRO A 448 1.64 -36.09 3.15
N ALA A 449 1.56 -37.02 4.09
CA ALA A 449 0.63 -36.90 5.21
C ALA A 449 0.93 -35.65 6.03
N ALA A 450 -0.11 -34.89 6.36
CA ALA A 450 -0.02 -33.69 7.17
C ALA A 450 -1.33 -33.47 7.94
N ASP A 451 -1.30 -32.78 9.08
CA ASP A 451 -2.51 -32.43 9.83
C ASP A 451 -3.28 -31.31 9.11
N LEU A 452 -2.54 -30.36 8.52
CA LEU A 452 -3.10 -29.23 7.79
C LEU A 452 -2.41 -29.05 6.43
N ILE A 453 -3.24 -28.88 5.39
CA ILE A 453 -2.82 -28.42 4.08
C ILE A 453 -3.09 -26.92 3.99
N PHE A 454 -2.05 -26.16 3.70
CA PHE A 454 -2.13 -24.76 3.35
C PHE A 454 -2.03 -24.61 1.83
N SER A 455 -3.04 -24.01 1.20
CA SER A 455 -3.09 -23.83 -0.24
C SER A 455 -3.54 -22.41 -0.57
N ARG A 456 -2.60 -21.46 -0.44
CA ARG A 456 -2.85 -20.05 -0.75
C ARG A 456 -2.59 -19.77 -2.23
N ASP A 457 -3.51 -19.03 -2.85
CA ASP A 457 -3.43 -18.57 -4.24
C ASP A 457 -3.08 -19.69 -5.26
N CYS A 458 -3.37 -20.96 -4.96
CA CYS A 458 -3.22 -22.07 -5.90
C CYS A 458 -4.39 -22.15 -6.88
N LEU A 459 -5.56 -22.42 -6.31
CA LEU A 459 -6.76 -22.76 -7.05
C LEU A 459 -7.27 -21.59 -7.88
N VAL A 460 -6.80 -20.36 -7.59
CA VAL A 460 -7.07 -19.13 -8.36
C VAL A 460 -6.46 -19.17 -9.77
N HIS A 461 -5.48 -20.04 -10.03
CA HIS A 461 -4.75 -20.14 -11.31
C HIS A 461 -5.13 -21.35 -12.18
N LEU A 462 -6.14 -22.13 -11.78
CA LEU A 462 -6.46 -23.45 -12.37
C LEU A 462 -7.87 -23.49 -12.97
N SER A 463 -8.15 -24.42 -13.88
CA SER A 463 -9.53 -24.69 -14.29
C SER A 463 -10.35 -25.25 -13.11
N PHE A 464 -11.67 -25.22 -13.17
CA PHE A 464 -12.52 -25.88 -12.17
C PHE A 464 -12.22 -27.37 -12.09
N ALA A 465 -12.07 -28.04 -13.24
CA ALA A 465 -11.73 -29.46 -13.30
C ALA A 465 -10.39 -29.76 -12.61
N ASP A 466 -9.35 -28.97 -12.86
CA ASP A 466 -8.04 -29.19 -12.22
C ASP A 466 -8.07 -28.82 -10.74
N ALA A 467 -8.79 -27.76 -10.36
CA ALA A 467 -8.98 -27.40 -8.96
C ALA A 467 -9.71 -28.50 -8.18
N GLN A 468 -10.76 -29.10 -8.76
CA GLN A 468 -11.47 -30.22 -8.14
C GLN A 468 -10.60 -31.48 -8.01
N LYS A 469 -9.76 -31.80 -9.01
CA LYS A 469 -8.78 -32.90 -8.91
C LYS A 469 -7.81 -32.68 -7.74
N ILE A 470 -7.32 -31.45 -7.56
CA ILE A 470 -6.43 -31.11 -6.45
C ILE A 470 -7.16 -31.25 -5.12
N ILE A 471 -8.39 -30.73 -5.00
CA ILE A 471 -9.18 -30.85 -3.76
C ILE A 471 -9.46 -32.32 -3.43
N ALA A 472 -9.76 -33.14 -4.44
CA ALA A 472 -9.91 -34.59 -4.26
C ALA A 472 -8.60 -35.25 -3.78
N ASN A 473 -7.45 -34.83 -4.31
CA ASN A 473 -6.15 -35.30 -3.87
C ASN A 473 -5.81 -34.84 -2.44
N PHE A 474 -6.17 -33.61 -2.08
CA PHE A 474 -6.06 -33.09 -0.71
C PHE A 474 -6.87 -33.96 0.26
N LYS A 475 -8.12 -34.33 -0.08
CA LYS A 475 -8.91 -35.27 0.74
C LYS A 475 -8.26 -36.65 0.84
N ARG A 476 -7.71 -37.17 -0.26
CA ARG A 476 -7.05 -38.49 -0.29
C ARG A 476 -5.76 -38.55 0.54
N SER A 477 -5.07 -37.43 0.75
CA SER A 477 -3.85 -37.36 1.58
C SER A 477 -4.08 -37.73 3.05
N GLY A 478 -5.35 -37.74 3.50
CA GLY A 478 -5.70 -37.99 4.90
C GLY A 478 -5.53 -36.77 5.81
N ALA A 479 -5.18 -35.60 5.28
CA ALA A 479 -5.09 -34.39 6.08
C ALA A 479 -6.44 -33.99 6.67
N LYS A 480 -6.40 -33.45 7.90
CA LYS A 480 -7.62 -33.09 8.63
C LYS A 480 -8.16 -31.74 8.20
N TYR A 481 -7.28 -30.76 8.00
CA TYR A 481 -7.65 -29.38 7.72
C TYR A 481 -7.13 -28.90 6.36
N LEU A 482 -7.93 -28.04 5.72
CA LEU A 482 -7.56 -27.25 4.55
C LEU A 482 -7.69 -25.77 4.88
N LEU A 483 -6.59 -25.03 4.78
CA LEU A 483 -6.54 -23.58 4.85
C LEU A 483 -6.27 -23.04 3.44
N THR A 484 -7.26 -22.44 2.77
CA THR A 484 -7.13 -22.00 1.37
C THR A 484 -7.79 -20.65 1.10
N THR A 485 -7.35 -19.98 0.03
CA THR A 485 -7.86 -18.68 -0.37
C THR A 485 -9.33 -18.73 -0.83
N THR A 486 -10.13 -17.79 -0.33
CA THR A 486 -11.52 -17.54 -0.73
C THR A 486 -11.81 -16.03 -0.79
N PHE A 487 -12.76 -15.63 -1.62
CA PHE A 487 -13.19 -14.24 -1.79
C PHE A 487 -14.66 -14.15 -1.38
N THR A 488 -14.93 -13.59 -0.21
CA THR A 488 -16.23 -13.78 0.48
C THR A 488 -17.38 -12.98 -0.13
N GLU A 489 -17.11 -11.93 -0.89
CA GLU A 489 -18.13 -11.05 -1.46
C GLU A 489 -18.52 -11.43 -2.91
N ARG A 490 -17.86 -12.44 -3.50
CA ARG A 490 -18.19 -12.89 -4.86
C ARG A 490 -19.54 -13.59 -4.85
N LYS A 491 -20.38 -13.24 -5.83
CA LYS A 491 -21.73 -13.78 -6.03
C LYS A 491 -21.79 -14.94 -7.03
N VAL A 492 -20.74 -15.13 -7.81
CA VAL A 492 -20.60 -16.19 -8.81
C VAL A 492 -19.12 -16.53 -8.99
N ASN A 493 -18.81 -17.80 -9.27
CA ASN A 493 -17.49 -18.20 -9.75
C ASN A 493 -17.52 -18.40 -11.26
N GLU A 494 -16.45 -17.96 -11.93
CA GLU A 494 -16.23 -18.19 -13.36
C GLU A 494 -15.03 -19.13 -13.52
N ASP A 495 -15.11 -20.06 -14.48
CA ASP A 495 -13.98 -20.92 -14.79
C ASP A 495 -12.84 -20.11 -15.42
N LEU A 496 -11.61 -20.61 -15.33
CA LEU A 496 -10.41 -19.93 -15.80
C LEU A 496 -10.44 -19.66 -17.31
N GLY A 497 -11.04 -20.56 -18.11
CA GLY A 497 -11.05 -20.47 -19.57
C GLY A 497 -9.63 -20.34 -20.14
N THR A 498 -9.38 -19.30 -20.92
CA THR A 498 -8.03 -18.96 -21.46
C THR A 498 -7.22 -18.02 -20.54
N GLY A 499 -7.74 -17.74 -19.35
CA GLY A 499 -7.13 -16.86 -18.35
C GLY A 499 -5.97 -17.51 -17.59
N PHE A 500 -5.34 -16.71 -16.72
CA PHE A 500 -4.23 -17.16 -15.87
C PHE A 500 -4.52 -17.00 -14.37
N TRP A 501 -5.52 -16.21 -13.97
CA TRP A 501 -5.92 -16.02 -12.58
C TRP A 501 -7.39 -15.57 -12.50
N ARG A 502 -8.13 -15.95 -11.44
CA ARG A 502 -9.46 -15.43 -11.10
C ARG A 502 -9.78 -15.55 -9.59
N PRO A 503 -10.57 -14.63 -9.00
CA PRO A 503 -11.04 -14.77 -7.62
C PRO A 503 -12.09 -15.88 -7.52
N LEU A 504 -12.11 -16.60 -6.40
CA LEU A 504 -13.06 -17.69 -6.16
C LEU A 504 -13.68 -17.58 -4.76
N ASN A 505 -15.00 -17.65 -4.68
CA ASN A 505 -15.70 -17.93 -3.44
C ASN A 505 -15.89 -19.45 -3.30
N LYS A 506 -15.23 -20.06 -2.31
CA LYS A 506 -15.27 -21.51 -2.10
C LYS A 506 -16.64 -22.05 -1.68
N GLN A 507 -17.51 -21.20 -1.16
CA GLN A 507 -18.87 -21.59 -0.78
C GLN A 507 -19.85 -21.62 -1.97
N LEU A 508 -19.45 -21.10 -3.14
CA LEU A 508 -20.28 -21.08 -4.34
C LEU A 508 -19.96 -22.25 -5.28
N PRO A 509 -20.88 -22.61 -6.20
CA PRO A 509 -20.60 -23.57 -7.26
C PRO A 509 -19.34 -23.19 -8.06
N PRO A 510 -18.55 -24.17 -8.53
CA PRO A 510 -18.73 -25.62 -8.41
C PRO A 510 -18.09 -26.23 -7.15
N PHE A 511 -17.58 -25.40 -6.22
CA PHE A 511 -16.87 -25.88 -5.03
C PHE A 511 -17.83 -26.25 -3.91
N ASN A 512 -18.85 -25.42 -3.66
CA ASN A 512 -19.92 -25.68 -2.68
C ASN A 512 -19.41 -26.08 -1.29
N PHE A 513 -18.27 -25.51 -0.84
CA PHE A 513 -17.78 -25.79 0.52
C PHE A 513 -18.81 -25.29 1.55
N PRO A 514 -18.93 -25.95 2.70
CA PRO A 514 -19.73 -25.43 3.80
C PRO A 514 -19.14 -24.09 4.30
N PRO A 515 -19.85 -23.37 5.18
CA PRO A 515 -19.27 -22.21 5.85
C PRO A 515 -17.92 -22.55 6.51
N PRO A 516 -16.89 -21.70 6.33
CA PRO A 516 -15.58 -21.93 6.93
C PRO A 516 -15.65 -21.90 8.46
N GLN A 517 -14.86 -22.73 9.12
CA GLN A 517 -14.73 -22.71 10.59
C GLN A 517 -14.09 -21.42 11.09
N LEU A 518 -13.21 -20.84 10.27
CA LEU A 518 -12.52 -19.60 10.56
C LEU A 518 -12.15 -18.89 9.25
N LEU A 519 -12.20 -17.56 9.27
CA LEU A 519 -11.75 -16.68 8.19
C LEU A 519 -10.63 -15.77 8.72
N ILE A 520 -9.54 -15.71 7.98
CA ILE A 520 -8.48 -14.71 8.16
C ILE A 520 -8.57 -13.76 6.96
N ASN A 521 -9.11 -12.56 7.16
CA ASN A 521 -9.06 -11.53 6.11
C ASN A 521 -7.61 -11.07 5.94
N GLU A 522 -7.09 -11.15 4.72
CA GLU A 522 -5.67 -10.87 4.44
C GLU A 522 -5.36 -9.36 4.44
N GLY A 523 -6.37 -8.49 4.38
CA GLY A 523 -6.18 -7.05 4.20
C GLY A 523 -5.59 -6.72 2.83
N CYS A 524 -5.95 -7.49 1.81
CA CYS A 524 -5.34 -7.41 0.48
C CYS A 524 -5.52 -6.02 -0.15
N THR A 525 -4.40 -5.37 -0.45
CA THR A 525 -4.37 -4.04 -1.09
C THR A 525 -4.10 -4.12 -2.59
N GLU A 526 -3.92 -5.33 -3.12
CA GLU A 526 -3.69 -5.58 -4.56
C GLU A 526 -4.85 -5.02 -5.41
N GLY A 527 -4.49 -4.53 -6.60
CA GLY A 527 -5.47 -4.01 -7.56
C GLY A 527 -6.20 -2.75 -7.08
N ASN A 528 -5.59 -1.90 -6.25
CA ASN A 528 -6.22 -0.74 -5.63
C ASN A 528 -7.41 -1.12 -4.74
N ASN A 529 -7.20 -2.05 -3.79
CA ASN A 529 -8.24 -2.53 -2.86
C ASN A 529 -9.42 -3.24 -3.55
N MET A 530 -9.22 -3.82 -4.73
CA MET A 530 -10.27 -4.56 -5.45
C MET A 530 -10.63 -5.92 -4.80
N PHE A 531 -9.79 -6.37 -3.87
CA PHE A 531 -9.82 -7.71 -3.28
C PHE A 531 -9.82 -7.66 -1.75
N THR A 532 -10.43 -6.64 -1.15
CA THR A 532 -10.57 -6.49 0.30
C THR A 532 -11.34 -7.66 0.96
N ASP A 533 -12.07 -8.43 0.17
CA ASP A 533 -12.77 -9.66 0.55
C ASP A 533 -11.88 -10.92 0.49
N LYS A 534 -10.61 -10.81 0.11
CA LYS A 534 -9.66 -11.93 0.06
C LYS A 534 -9.34 -12.41 1.47
N CYS A 535 -9.68 -13.66 1.73
CA CYS A 535 -9.47 -14.32 3.00
C CYS A 535 -8.79 -15.68 2.82
N LEU A 536 -8.11 -16.15 3.86
CA LEU A 536 -7.88 -17.58 4.07
C LEU A 536 -9.07 -18.15 4.85
N GLY A 537 -9.74 -19.15 4.29
CA GLY A 537 -10.76 -19.92 4.99
C GLY A 537 -10.21 -21.25 5.48
N LEU A 538 -10.54 -21.61 6.71
CA LEU A 538 -10.26 -22.91 7.30
C LEU A 538 -11.49 -23.82 7.16
N TRP A 539 -11.29 -25.00 6.61
CA TRP A 539 -12.26 -26.08 6.57
C TRP A 539 -11.65 -27.37 7.10
N LYS A 540 -12.50 -28.25 7.63
CA LYS A 540 -12.12 -29.65 7.71
C LYS A 540 -12.29 -30.28 6.34
N LEU A 541 -11.33 -31.10 5.93
CA LEU A 541 -11.38 -31.77 4.64
C LEU A 541 -12.54 -32.78 4.57
N GLU A 542 -12.93 -33.38 5.69
CA GLU A 542 -14.06 -34.32 5.77
C GLU A 542 -15.39 -33.66 5.34
N ASP A 543 -15.62 -32.41 5.74
CA ASP A 543 -16.86 -31.66 5.51
C ASP A 543 -17.02 -31.15 4.07
N ILE A 544 -15.96 -31.18 3.26
CA ILE A 544 -16.00 -30.70 1.86
C ILE A 544 -16.60 -31.78 0.95
N GLU A 545 -17.81 -31.60 0.46
CA GLU A 545 -18.39 -32.49 -0.55
C GLU A 545 -17.72 -32.27 -1.91
N LEU A 546 -17.24 -33.35 -2.52
CA LEU A 546 -16.76 -33.29 -3.91
C LEU A 546 -17.98 -33.30 -4.82
N ALA A 547 -18.07 -32.35 -5.75
CA ALA A 547 -19.07 -32.41 -6.81
C ALA A 547 -18.92 -33.75 -7.55
N GLN A 548 -20.02 -34.47 -7.75
CA GLN A 548 -20.02 -35.63 -8.63
C GLN A 548 -19.61 -35.17 -10.03
N ALA A 549 -18.59 -35.83 -10.58
CA ALA A 549 -17.98 -35.50 -11.86
C ALA A 549 -18.97 -35.65 -13.04
#